data_AF-A0A9E5FNU7-F1
#
_entry.id   AF-A0A9E5FNU7-F1
#
_cell.length_a   1.000
_cell.length_b   1.000
_cell.length_c   1.000
_cell.angle_alpha   90.00
_cell.angle_beta   90.00
_cell.angle_gamma   90.00
#
_symmetry.space_group_name_H-M   'P 1'
#
loop_
_entity.id
_entity.type
_entity.pdbx_description
1 polymer ?
#
loop_
_entity_poly.entity_id
_entity_poly.type
_entity_poly.pdbx_seq_one_letter_code
_entity_poly.pdbx_strand_id
1 'polypeptide(L)'
;MKKLLLISLLMLCCQHISAQGNLQFNQALLFSGVGINTVPAGKVWKVENSGQSYTNGGSSAYSSLVINGNNWFPQGSGGSLPSGAIWLPAGATIAGWNATTQYNIIEFNIVP
;
A
#
# COMPACT_ATOMS: atom_id res chain seq x y z
N MET A 1 15.54 46.40 -16.68
CA MET A 1 14.86 46.39 -15.36
C MET A 1 13.59 45.52 -15.36
N LYS A 2 12.62 45.73 -16.26
CA LYS A 2 11.36 44.93 -16.31
C LYS A 2 11.56 43.41 -16.41
N LYS A 3 12.55 42.95 -17.20
CA LYS A 3 12.88 41.52 -17.33
C LYS A 3 13.47 40.90 -16.05
N LEU A 4 14.26 41.67 -15.30
CA LEU A 4 14.81 41.24 -14.01
C LEU A 4 13.72 41.12 -12.95
N LEU A 5 12.77 42.05 -12.95
CA LEU A 5 11.60 42.05 -12.07
C LEU A 5 10.71 40.83 -12.32
N LEU A 6 10.51 40.46 -13.60
CA LEU A 6 9.77 39.27 -13.99
C LEU A 6 10.46 37.97 -13.54
N ILE A 7 11.78 37.86 -13.70
CA ILE A 7 12.56 36.69 -13.26
C ILE A 7 12.50 36.53 -11.75
N SER A 8 12.62 37.64 -11.01
CA SER A 8 12.51 37.63 -9.54
C SER A 8 11.12 37.17 -9.09
N LEU A 9 10.05 37.65 -9.76
CA LEU A 9 8.68 37.21 -9.47
C LEU A 9 8.47 35.72 -9.72
N LEU A 10 9.02 35.18 -10.82
CA LEU A 10 8.96 33.75 -11.14
C LEU A 10 9.67 32.87 -10.09
N MET A 11 10.81 33.31 -9.56
CA MET A 11 11.53 32.55 -8.52
C MET A 11 10.79 32.50 -7.18
N LEU A 12 10.04 33.55 -6.81
CA LEU A 12 9.21 33.52 -5.60
C LEU A 12 8.04 32.53 -5.73
N CYS A 13 7.45 32.38 -6.91
CA CYS A 13 6.36 31.44 -7.15
C CYS A 13 6.80 29.97 -7.07
N CYS A 14 8.06 29.66 -7.36
CA CYS A 14 8.60 28.29 -7.31
C CYS A 14 8.81 27.75 -5.88
N GLN A 15 8.77 28.60 -4.84
CA GLN A 15 8.97 28.16 -3.45
C GLN A 15 7.73 27.52 -2.81
N HIS A 16 6.58 27.59 -3.47
CA HIS A 16 5.33 26.97 -3.01
C HIS A 16 5.04 25.63 -3.70
N ILE A 17 5.99 25.09 -4.47
CA ILE A 17 5.87 23.74 -5.02
C ILE A 17 6.19 22.78 -3.86
N SER A 18 5.19 22.44 -3.05
CA SER A 18 5.29 21.24 -2.22
C SER A 18 5.56 20.10 -3.19
N ALA A 19 6.71 19.46 -3.08
CA ALA A 19 6.97 18.25 -3.83
C ALA A 19 5.86 17.24 -3.51
N GLN A 20 5.64 16.28 -4.40
CA GLN A 20 4.87 15.09 -4.00
C GLN A 20 5.52 14.56 -2.72
N GLY A 21 4.76 14.51 -1.63
CA GLY A 21 5.29 14.18 -0.31
C GLY A 21 6.12 12.89 -0.39
N ASN A 22 7.29 12.90 0.25
CA ASN A 22 8.20 11.77 0.17
C ASN A 22 7.71 10.63 1.08
N LEU A 23 8.06 9.39 0.72
CA LEU A 23 7.82 8.24 1.58
C LEU A 23 9.04 8.01 2.47
N GLN A 24 8.87 8.20 3.77
CA GLN A 24 9.87 7.85 4.76
C GLN A 24 9.48 6.50 5.38
N PHE A 25 10.39 5.52 5.35
CA PHE A 25 10.18 4.25 6.04
C PHE A 25 9.78 4.49 7.51
N ASN A 26 8.72 3.82 7.96
CA ASN A 26 8.30 3.83 9.36
C ASN A 26 8.66 2.51 10.04
N GLN A 27 8.06 1.41 9.58
CA GLN A 27 8.22 0.10 10.21
C GLN A 27 7.83 -1.04 9.26
N ALA A 28 8.22 -2.26 9.62
CA ALA A 28 7.67 -3.48 9.05
C ALA A 28 6.57 -4.03 9.97
N LEU A 29 5.49 -4.54 9.37
CA LEU A 29 4.34 -5.10 10.05
C LEU A 29 4.10 -6.53 9.57
N LEU A 30 3.76 -7.42 10.51
CA LEU A 30 3.25 -8.76 10.22
C LEU A 30 1.77 -8.79 10.55
N PHE A 31 0.93 -8.93 9.53
CA PHE A 31 -0.50 -9.15 9.71
C PHE A 31 -0.82 -10.64 9.71
N SER A 32 -1.76 -11.04 10.55
CA SER A 32 -2.29 -12.41 10.60
C SER A 32 -3.79 -12.44 10.84
N GLY A 33 -4.46 -13.40 10.20
CA GLY A 33 -5.87 -13.71 10.43
C GLY A 33 -6.86 -12.80 9.69
N VAL A 34 -8.13 -12.89 10.09
CA VAL A 34 -9.28 -12.27 9.39
C VAL A 34 -9.67 -10.87 9.88
N GLY A 35 -8.91 -10.31 10.82
CA GLY A 35 -9.18 -8.99 11.38
C GLY A 35 -9.01 -7.89 10.32
N ILE A 36 -9.98 -6.99 10.21
CA ILE A 36 -9.90 -5.83 9.32
C ILE A 36 -8.97 -4.79 9.93
N ASN A 37 -7.96 -4.40 9.18
CA ASN A 37 -7.01 -3.37 9.55
C ASN A 37 -7.04 -2.25 8.52
N THR A 38 -6.84 -1.02 8.96
CA THR A 38 -6.95 0.17 8.11
C THR A 38 -5.61 0.89 8.07
N VAL A 39 -5.18 1.30 6.88
CA VAL A 39 -3.99 2.15 6.73
C VAL A 39 -4.23 3.48 7.46
N PRO A 40 -3.43 3.86 8.47
CA PRO A 40 -3.65 5.08 9.23
C PRO A 40 -3.52 6.36 8.38
N ALA A 41 -4.12 7.45 8.85
CA ALA A 41 -3.95 8.76 8.22
C ALA A 41 -2.46 9.18 8.19
N GLY A 42 -2.02 9.75 7.06
CA GLY A 42 -0.61 10.16 6.87
C GLY A 42 0.36 8.99 6.63
N LYS A 43 -0.16 7.77 6.42
CA LYS A 43 0.64 6.59 6.11
C LYS A 43 0.31 6.02 4.72
N VAL A 44 1.26 5.25 4.20
CA VAL A 44 1.09 4.37 3.04
C VAL A 44 1.65 3.00 3.40
N TRP A 45 0.95 1.94 3.02
CA TRP A 45 1.43 0.57 3.19
C TRP A 45 1.85 -0.01 1.84
N LYS A 46 2.97 -0.72 1.82
CA LYS A 46 3.39 -1.59 0.72
C LYS A 46 3.28 -3.03 1.19
N VAL A 47 2.48 -3.84 0.51
CA VAL A 47 2.41 -5.28 0.78
C VAL A 47 3.55 -5.96 0.02
N GLU A 48 4.50 -6.57 0.75
CA GLU A 48 5.68 -7.21 0.17
C GLU A 48 5.44 -8.68 -0.18
N ASN A 49 4.63 -9.38 0.62
CA ASN A 49 4.34 -10.78 0.38
C ASN A 49 3.02 -11.21 1.01
N SER A 50 2.32 -12.08 0.30
CA SER A 50 1.20 -12.86 0.81
C SER A 50 1.68 -14.21 1.33
N GLY A 51 1.87 -14.29 2.64
CA GLY A 51 2.06 -15.55 3.35
C GLY A 51 0.91 -16.51 3.03
N GLN A 52 1.33 -17.66 2.51
CA GLN A 52 0.57 -18.84 2.09
C GLN A 52 -0.78 -19.01 2.79
N SER A 53 -1.87 -19.29 2.05
CA SER A 53 -3.03 -19.98 2.64
C SER A 53 -3.06 -21.45 2.23
N TYR A 54 -3.41 -22.25 3.23
CA TYR A 54 -3.41 -23.70 3.28
C TYR A 54 -4.21 -24.37 2.14
N THR A 55 -3.78 -25.57 1.74
CA THR A 55 -4.51 -26.46 0.83
C THR A 55 -5.53 -27.26 1.62
N ASN A 56 -6.82 -27.06 1.35
CA ASN A 56 -7.81 -28.06 1.75
C ASN A 56 -8.04 -29.01 0.56
N GLY A 57 -7.73 -30.30 0.74
CA GLY A 57 -8.15 -31.35 -0.19
C GLY A 57 -7.42 -31.44 -1.54
N GLY A 58 -6.11 -31.17 -1.60
CA GLY A 58 -5.29 -31.51 -2.79
C GLY A 58 -5.31 -30.51 -3.95
N SER A 59 -5.93 -29.34 -3.78
CA SER A 59 -5.83 -28.22 -4.73
C SER A 59 -4.80 -27.20 -4.24
N SER A 60 -4.05 -26.60 -5.18
CA SER A 60 -2.91 -25.68 -4.95
C SER A 60 -3.15 -24.62 -3.87
N ALA A 61 -2.13 -24.33 -3.07
CA ALA A 61 -2.18 -23.31 -2.03
C ALA A 61 -2.39 -21.93 -2.66
N TYR A 62 -3.42 -21.20 -2.22
CA TYR A 62 -3.69 -19.84 -2.69
C TYR A 62 -3.59 -18.88 -1.51
N SER A 63 -2.57 -18.03 -1.45
CA SER A 63 -2.64 -16.88 -0.53
C SER A 63 -3.86 -16.02 -0.93
N SER A 64 -4.64 -15.50 0.01
CA SER A 64 -5.89 -14.79 -0.34
C SER A 64 -6.05 -13.54 0.50
N LEU A 65 -5.88 -12.40 -0.15
CA LEU A 65 -5.83 -11.09 0.47
C LEU A 65 -7.16 -10.37 0.27
N VAL A 66 -7.74 -9.84 1.35
CA VAL A 66 -8.95 -9.02 1.27
C VAL A 66 -8.54 -7.56 1.32
N ILE A 67 -8.79 -6.80 0.25
CA ILE A 67 -8.52 -5.36 0.18
C ILE A 67 -9.84 -4.64 -0.04
N ASN A 68 -10.21 -3.72 0.86
CA ASN A 68 -11.49 -2.99 0.79
C ASN A 68 -12.71 -3.92 0.64
N GLY A 69 -12.66 -5.09 1.29
CA GLY A 69 -13.71 -6.12 1.21
C GLY A 69 -13.68 -7.01 -0.05
N ASN A 70 -12.79 -6.74 -1.01
CA ASN A 70 -12.63 -7.55 -2.22
C ASN A 70 -11.54 -8.60 -2.05
N ASN A 71 -11.81 -9.82 -2.51
CA ASN A 71 -10.89 -10.94 -2.40
C ASN A 71 -9.95 -10.99 -3.60
N TRP A 72 -8.66 -11.10 -3.33
CA TRP A 72 -7.62 -11.13 -4.33
C TRP A 72 -6.72 -12.35 -4.16
N PHE A 73 -6.44 -13.01 -5.28
CA PHE A 73 -5.70 -14.27 -5.32
C PHE A 73 -4.44 -14.10 -6.20
N PRO A 74 -3.22 -14.47 -5.74
CA PRO A 74 -1.98 -14.34 -6.50
C PRO A 74 -1.98 -15.17 -7.80
N GLN A 75 -2.68 -16.32 -7.81
CA GLN A 75 -2.84 -17.18 -8.97
C GLN A 75 -4.19 -17.89 -8.85
N GLY A 76 -5.19 -17.55 -9.68
CA GLY A 76 -6.49 -18.21 -9.64
C GLY A 76 -7.55 -17.50 -10.50
N SER A 77 -8.60 -18.25 -10.87
CA SER A 77 -9.69 -17.81 -11.77
C SER A 77 -10.70 -16.83 -11.14
N GLY A 78 -10.43 -16.33 -9.94
CA GLY A 78 -11.12 -15.19 -9.34
C GLY A 78 -10.10 -14.12 -8.99
N GLY A 79 -10.18 -12.93 -9.60
CA GLY A 79 -9.41 -11.74 -9.24
C GLY A 79 -7.91 -11.96 -9.03
N SER A 80 -7.14 -12.04 -10.11
CA SER A 80 -5.68 -12.07 -10.03
C SER A 80 -5.16 -10.81 -9.35
N LEU A 81 -4.32 -10.95 -8.32
CA LEU A 81 -3.54 -9.83 -7.80
C LEU A 81 -2.74 -9.19 -8.95
N PRO A 82 -2.57 -7.86 -8.96
CA PRO A 82 -1.66 -7.21 -9.90
C PRO A 82 -0.29 -7.89 -9.80
N SER A 83 0.35 -8.16 -10.94
CA SER A 83 1.71 -8.74 -11.02
C SER A 83 2.82 -7.81 -10.45
N GLY A 84 2.46 -6.76 -9.71
CA GLY A 84 3.35 -5.73 -9.21
C GLY A 84 3.12 -5.43 -7.73
N ALA A 85 3.89 -4.48 -7.19
CA ALA A 85 3.77 -4.07 -5.80
C ALA A 85 2.38 -3.52 -5.49
N ILE A 86 1.78 -3.99 -4.39
CA ILE A 86 0.49 -3.52 -3.91
C ILE A 86 0.74 -2.40 -2.92
N TRP A 87 0.35 -1.19 -3.29
CA TRP A 87 0.43 0.00 -2.45
C TRP A 87 -0.98 0.40 -1.99
N LEU A 88 -1.15 0.55 -0.69
CA LEU A 88 -2.42 0.88 -0.06
C LEU A 88 -2.34 2.30 0.52
N PRO A 89 -3.19 3.23 0.05
CA PRO A 89 -3.26 4.57 0.60
C PRO A 89 -3.94 4.58 1.98
N ALA A 90 -3.79 5.69 2.71
CA ALA A 90 -4.55 5.94 3.93
C ALA A 90 -6.06 5.67 3.74
N GLY A 91 -6.67 4.99 4.72
CA GLY A 91 -8.09 4.60 4.68
C GLY A 91 -8.40 3.31 3.93
N ALA A 92 -7.46 2.76 3.14
CA ALA A 92 -7.64 1.42 2.58
C ALA A 92 -7.65 0.37 3.71
N THR A 93 -8.43 -0.70 3.53
CA THR A 93 -8.53 -1.79 4.49
C THR A 93 -7.91 -3.08 3.97
N ILE A 94 -7.34 -3.85 4.88
CA ILE A 94 -6.72 -5.15 4.63
C ILE A 94 -7.23 -6.18 5.64
N ALA A 95 -7.45 -7.41 5.20
CA ALA A 95 -7.68 -8.57 6.06
C ALA A 95 -7.16 -9.84 5.38
N GLY A 96 -6.85 -10.86 6.17
CA GLY A 96 -6.68 -12.21 5.64
C GLY A 96 -8.03 -12.84 5.32
N TRP A 97 -8.07 -13.70 4.31
CA TRP A 97 -9.26 -14.49 4.02
C TRP A 97 -9.59 -15.50 5.14
N ASN A 98 -8.57 -16.05 5.80
CA ASN A 98 -8.73 -17.00 6.90
C ASN A 98 -7.76 -16.71 8.05
N ALA A 99 -7.92 -17.45 9.15
CA ALA A 99 -7.15 -17.25 10.38
C ALA A 99 -5.64 -17.53 10.24
N THR A 100 -5.22 -18.30 9.23
CA THR A 100 -3.81 -18.67 9.01
C THR A 100 -3.13 -17.82 7.95
N THR A 101 -3.88 -16.95 7.27
CA THR A 101 -3.31 -16.02 6.30
C THR A 101 -2.36 -15.03 6.99
N GLN A 102 -1.18 -14.81 6.41
CA GLN A 102 -0.18 -13.89 6.94
C GLN A 102 0.33 -12.95 5.85
N TYR A 103 0.70 -11.71 6.19
CA TYR A 103 1.26 -10.75 5.24
C TYR A 103 2.36 -9.91 5.86
N ASN A 104 3.41 -9.67 5.06
CA ASN A 104 4.44 -8.70 5.40
C ASN A 104 4.12 -7.37 4.73
N ILE A 105 4.10 -6.32 5.53
CA ILE A 105 3.83 -4.95 5.08
C ILE A 105 4.99 -4.06 5.49
N ILE A 106 5.40 -3.15 4.60
CA ILE A 106 6.24 -2.01 4.94
C ILE A 106 5.34 -0.78 5.03
N GLU A 107 5.32 -0.14 6.19
CA GLU A 107 4.62 1.11 6.42
C GLU A 107 5.57 2.30 6.21
N PHE A 108 5.07 3.32 5.54
CA PHE A 108 5.75 4.58 5.29
C PHE A 108 4.95 5.75 5.87
N ASN A 109 5.66 6.76 6.36
CA ASN A 109 5.13 8.09 6.60
C ASN A 109 5.07 8.85 5.27
N ILE A 110 4.00 9.62 5.06
CA ILE A 110 3.98 10.67 4.05
C ILE A 110 4.56 11.93 4.72
N VAL A 111 5.75 12.35 4.29
CA VAL A 111 6.38 13.59 4.77
C VAL A 111 6.27 14.67 3.68
N PRO A 112 6.06 15.96 4.05
CA PRO A 112 6.01 17.06 3.09
C PRO A 112 7.25 17.20 2.20
#